data_AF-A0A7V7G1Y0-F1
#
_entry.id   AF-A0A7V7G1Y0-F1
#
_cell.length_a   1.000
_cell.length_b   1.000
_cell.length_c   1.000
_cell.angle_alpha   90.00
_cell.angle_beta   90.00
_cell.angle_gamma   90.00
#
_symmetry.space_group_name_H-M   'P 1'
#
loop_
_entity.id
_entity.type
_entity.pdbx_description
1 polymer ?
#
loop_
_entity_poly.entity_id
_entity_poly.type
_entity_poly.pdbx_seq_one_letter_code
_entity_poly.pdbx_strand_id
1 'polypeptide(L)'
;MRQIVLDTETTGIDPREGHRLIEIGAIELVNRRFTGRTYHQYINPEREVEAEAIGVHGITNEFLVDKPVFAAVADAFWEFVRGAELVIHNAAFDVGFIDHEFKLLLAARGEPRLGPVAGHCRILDTLQLARERHPGQRNNLDALCKRYEIDNGHRVLHGALLDAEILAEVYLAMTGGQTALTLDADESSSSEAMASGLSIRRLSLKAGSLRVLRPNATEQAAHQAKLEQIRQAAGSCQWDALGVVEGAREAAH
;
A
#
# COMPACT_ATOMS: atom_id res chain seq x y z
N MET A 1 10.77 -5.69 3.83
CA MET A 1 11.07 -4.23 3.83
C MET A 1 10.24 -3.57 4.92
N ARG A 2 10.81 -2.62 5.66
CA ARG A 2 10.16 -1.92 6.79
C ARG A 2 9.55 -0.62 6.29
N GLN A 3 8.27 -0.41 6.59
CA GLN A 3 7.49 0.76 6.18
C GLN A 3 6.86 1.36 7.42
N ILE A 4 6.86 2.68 7.52
CA ILE A 4 6.19 3.41 8.59
C ILE A 4 5.08 4.22 7.94
N VAL A 5 3.84 3.91 8.29
CA VAL A 5 2.70 4.74 7.88
C VAL A 5 2.57 5.84 8.92
N LEU A 6 2.52 7.10 8.47
CA LEU A 6 2.62 8.25 9.35
C LEU A 6 1.62 9.33 8.92
N ASP A 7 1.07 9.99 9.92
CA ASP A 7 0.21 11.16 9.81
C ASP A 7 0.57 12.14 10.94
N THR A 8 0.28 13.42 10.74
CA THR A 8 0.59 14.47 11.71
C THR A 8 -0.52 15.51 11.81
N GLU A 9 -0.76 15.99 13.03
CA GLU A 9 -1.58 17.17 13.27
C GLU A 9 -0.69 18.37 13.58
N THR A 10 -1.14 19.55 13.18
CA THR A 10 -0.36 20.79 13.24
C THR A 10 -1.20 21.95 13.74
N THR A 11 -0.52 23.00 14.21
CA THR A 11 -1.20 24.24 14.61
C THR A 11 -1.88 25.02 13.47
N GLY A 12 -1.61 24.66 12.20
CA GLY A 12 -2.02 25.35 10.97
C GLY A 12 -1.21 24.85 9.77
N ILE A 13 -1.24 25.53 8.62
CA ILE A 13 -0.91 24.89 7.32
C ILE A 13 0.56 25.04 6.89
N ASP A 14 1.25 26.13 7.23
CA ASP A 14 2.61 26.41 6.72
C ASP A 14 3.66 26.56 7.83
N PRO A 15 4.67 25.66 7.92
CA PRO A 15 5.72 25.78 8.93
C PRO A 15 6.57 27.05 8.77
N ARG A 16 6.59 27.68 7.58
CA ARG A 16 7.32 28.95 7.35
C ARG A 16 6.65 30.13 8.04
N GLU A 17 5.36 30.03 8.34
CA GLU A 17 4.60 31.00 9.13
C GLU A 17 4.70 30.70 10.65
N GLY A 18 5.61 29.79 11.01
CA GLY A 18 5.91 29.40 12.38
C GLY A 18 4.95 28.34 12.93
N HIS A 19 4.10 27.73 12.10
CA HIS A 19 3.27 26.61 12.54
C HIS A 19 4.13 25.43 12.97
N ARG A 20 3.63 24.69 13.97
CA ARG A 20 4.35 23.63 14.68
C ARG A 20 3.54 22.33 14.65
N LEU A 21 4.24 21.21 14.85
CA LEU A 21 3.62 19.89 15.07
C LEU A 21 2.95 19.84 16.45
N ILE A 22 1.77 19.23 16.54
CA ILE A 22 1.03 19.03 17.80
C ILE A 22 0.69 17.56 18.07
N GLU A 23 0.68 16.72 17.05
CA GLU A 23 0.51 15.27 17.19
C GLU A 23 1.31 14.55 16.10
N ILE A 24 1.95 13.44 16.47
CA ILE A 24 2.56 12.50 15.53
C ILE A 24 1.96 11.13 15.79
N GLY A 25 1.41 10.53 14.75
CA GLY A 25 0.93 9.15 14.76
C GLY A 25 1.68 8.35 13.70
N ALA A 26 2.31 7.25 14.11
CA ALA A 26 3.05 6.40 13.20
C ALA A 26 2.93 4.93 13.58
N ILE A 27 2.78 4.07 12.58
CA ILE A 27 2.64 2.63 12.76
C ILE A 27 3.61 1.87 11.86
N GLU A 28 4.14 0.76 12.37
CA GLU A 28 5.11 -0.04 11.64
C GLU A 28 4.48 -1.22 10.92
N LEU A 29 4.75 -1.27 9.61
CA LEU A 29 4.49 -2.40 8.75
C LEU A 29 5.81 -3.09 8.36
N VAL A 30 5.84 -4.42 8.49
CA VAL A 30 6.93 -5.25 7.96
C VAL A 30 6.34 -6.29 7.03
N ASN A 31 6.83 -6.31 5.79
CA ASN A 31 6.32 -7.21 4.76
C ASN A 31 4.78 -7.13 4.63
N ARG A 32 4.25 -5.89 4.64
CA ARG A 32 2.83 -5.59 4.49
C ARG A 32 1.94 -6.14 5.62
N ARG A 33 2.51 -6.36 6.81
CA ARG A 33 1.77 -6.78 8.01
C ARG A 33 2.05 -5.82 9.15
N PHE A 34 1.01 -5.52 9.93
CA PHE A 34 1.14 -4.77 11.18
C PHE A 34 2.05 -5.54 12.14
N THR A 35 3.03 -4.84 12.69
CA THR A 35 3.91 -5.39 13.72
C THR A 35 3.36 -5.16 15.13
N GLY A 36 2.39 -4.25 15.28
CA GLY A 36 1.92 -3.74 16.56
C GLY A 36 2.82 -2.66 17.18
N ARG A 37 3.98 -2.36 16.59
CA ARG A 37 4.81 -1.23 17.02
C ARG A 37 4.23 0.06 16.47
N THR A 38 3.94 0.98 17.38
CA THR A 38 3.45 2.33 17.07
C THR A 38 4.32 3.36 17.77
N TYR A 39 4.31 4.58 17.23
CA TYR A 39 4.82 5.78 17.87
C TYR A 39 3.70 6.80 17.84
N HIS A 40 3.27 7.24 19.02
CA HIS A 40 2.17 8.20 19.16
C HIS A 40 2.52 9.21 20.24
N GLN A 41 2.49 10.49 19.87
CA GLN A 41 2.89 11.55 20.78
C GLN A 41 2.14 12.85 20.48
N TYR A 42 1.49 13.40 21.50
CA TYR A 42 1.08 14.80 21.50
C TYR A 42 2.24 15.69 21.91
N ILE A 43 2.31 16.88 21.32
CA ILE A 43 3.44 17.80 21.42
C ILE A 43 2.94 19.19 21.78
N ASN A 44 3.57 19.81 22.78
CA ASN A 44 3.33 21.23 23.06
C ASN A 44 4.04 22.07 21.98
N PRO A 45 3.29 22.84 21.17
CA PRO A 45 3.86 23.62 20.07
C PRO A 45 4.51 24.93 20.53
N GLU A 46 4.40 25.29 21.81
CA GLU A 46 4.85 26.58 22.37
C GLU A 46 4.22 27.80 21.67
N ARG A 47 3.02 27.61 21.12
CA ARG A 47 2.19 28.63 20.47
C ARG A 47 0.71 28.22 20.51
N GLU A 48 -0.16 29.13 20.06
CA GLU A 48 -1.57 28.80 19.90
C GLU A 48 -1.83 28.01 18.59
N VAL A 49 -2.74 27.05 18.70
CA VAL A 49 -3.39 26.32 17.62
C VAL A 49 -4.51 27.18 17.04
N GLU A 50 -4.57 27.30 15.72
CA GLU A 50 -5.62 28.08 15.05
C GLU A 50 -7.00 27.44 15.18
N ALA A 51 -8.04 28.27 15.26
CA ALA A 51 -9.41 27.80 15.41
C ALA A 51 -9.86 26.86 14.27
N GLU A 52 -9.36 27.07 13.04
CA GLU A 52 -9.64 26.19 11.90
C GLU A 52 -9.04 24.80 12.12
N ALA A 53 -7.78 24.71 12.57
CA ALA A 53 -7.12 23.44 12.88
C ALA A 53 -7.84 22.70 14.03
N ILE A 54 -8.20 23.42 15.10
CA ILE A 54 -9.03 22.87 16.20
C ILE A 54 -10.35 22.31 15.65
N GLY A 55 -10.97 22.96 14.67
CA GLY A 55 -12.18 22.45 14.02
C GLY A 55 -12.01 21.13 13.26
N VAL A 56 -10.78 20.80 12.84
CA VAL A 56 -10.45 19.59 12.07
C VAL A 56 -10.11 18.41 12.99
N HIS A 57 -9.20 18.61 13.96
CA HIS A 57 -8.68 17.55 14.83
C HIS A 57 -9.19 17.61 16.29
N GLY A 58 -9.80 18.72 16.72
CA GLY A 58 -10.35 18.92 18.06
C GLY A 58 -9.33 19.06 19.20
N ILE A 59 -8.04 18.91 18.93
CA ILE A 59 -6.95 19.17 19.88
C ILE A 59 -6.93 20.66 20.29
N THR A 60 -7.22 20.94 21.57
CA THR A 60 -7.27 22.31 22.09
C THR A 60 -5.93 22.76 22.67
N ASN A 61 -5.75 24.08 22.80
CA ASN A 61 -4.56 24.66 23.42
C ASN A 61 -4.35 24.13 24.84
N GLU A 62 -5.41 24.04 25.63
CA GLU A 62 -5.37 23.58 27.03
C GLU A 62 -4.90 22.13 27.14
N PHE A 63 -5.29 21.28 26.18
CA PHE A 63 -4.87 19.89 26.13
C PHE A 63 -3.36 19.75 25.85
N LEU A 64 -2.74 20.70 25.15
CA LEU A 64 -1.34 20.63 24.76
C LEU A 64 -0.37 21.21 25.79
N VAL A 65 -0.86 21.97 26.78
CA VAL A 65 -0.01 22.69 27.75
C VAL A 65 0.94 21.76 28.51
N ASP A 66 0.46 20.59 28.93
CA ASP A 66 1.23 19.63 29.74
C ASP A 66 1.99 18.59 28.91
N LYS A 67 1.92 18.67 27.58
CA LYS A 67 2.58 17.74 26.66
C LYS A 67 4.06 18.10 26.49
N PRO A 68 4.93 17.13 26.17
CA PRO A 68 6.34 17.41 25.91
C PRO A 68 6.49 18.30 24.66
N VAL A 69 7.50 19.19 24.66
CA VAL A 69 7.90 19.93 23.46
C VAL A 69 8.58 19.00 22.45
N PHE A 70 8.63 19.39 21.17
CA PHE A 70 9.22 18.57 20.11
C PHE A 70 10.66 18.11 20.45
N ALA A 71 11.47 18.99 21.05
CA ALA A 71 12.85 18.69 21.42
C ALA A 71 12.99 17.46 22.36
N ALA A 72 11.99 17.20 23.20
CA ALA A 72 12.00 16.08 24.14
C ALA A 72 11.66 14.73 23.47
N VAL A 73 11.01 14.76 22.31
CA VAL A 73 10.48 13.57 21.63
C VAL A 73 11.19 13.26 20.30
N ALA A 74 11.93 14.24 19.77
CA ALA A 74 12.56 14.20 18.46
C ALA A 74 13.51 13.01 18.26
N ASP A 75 14.33 12.67 19.25
CA ASP A 75 15.30 11.58 19.11
C ASP A 75 14.62 10.21 19.08
N ALA A 76 13.61 10.01 19.94
CA ALA A 76 12.81 8.78 19.95
C ALA A 76 12.01 8.61 18.66
N PHE A 77 11.40 9.69 18.18
CA PHE A 77 10.72 9.72 16.88
C PHE A 77 11.69 9.37 15.74
N TRP A 78 12.87 10.00 15.73
CA TRP A 78 13.85 9.79 14.68
C TRP A 78 14.36 8.34 14.64
N GLU A 79 14.65 7.74 15.80
CA GLU A 79 15.02 6.32 15.87
C GLU A 79 13.90 5.39 15.36
N PHE A 80 12.64 5.77 15.55
CA PHE A 80 11.50 5.00 15.03
C PHE A 80 11.46 5.00 13.49
N VAL A 81 11.65 6.17 12.86
CA VAL A 81 11.46 6.34 11.41
C VAL A 81 12.72 6.12 10.56
N ARG A 82 13.92 6.36 11.10
CA ARG A 82 15.18 6.39 10.32
C ARG A 82 15.43 5.07 9.59
N GLY A 83 15.72 5.15 8.29
CA GLY A 83 16.03 4.00 7.44
C GLY A 83 14.80 3.19 6.99
N ALA A 84 13.58 3.65 7.29
CA ALA A 84 12.35 3.07 6.75
C ALA A 84 11.90 3.77 5.45
N GLU A 85 10.86 3.22 4.82
CA GLU A 85 10.04 3.96 3.87
C GLU A 85 8.84 4.57 4.61
N LEU A 86 8.66 5.88 4.51
CA LEU A 86 7.52 6.59 5.08
C LEU A 86 6.40 6.62 4.07
N VAL A 87 5.24 6.12 4.48
CA VAL A 87 4.02 6.08 3.70
C VAL A 87 3.09 7.14 4.31
N ILE A 88 2.91 8.25 3.59
CA ILE A 88 2.20 9.43 4.11
C ILE A 88 1.18 9.87 3.05
N HIS A 89 0.04 10.40 3.47
CA HIS A 89 -0.93 10.99 2.55
C HIS A 89 -0.66 12.48 2.38
N ASN A 90 -0.34 12.93 1.16
CA ASN A 90 0.15 14.29 0.93
C ASN A 90 1.51 14.57 1.59
N ALA A 91 2.46 13.65 1.40
CA ALA A 91 3.74 13.59 2.13
C ALA A 91 4.56 14.89 2.19
N ALA A 92 4.40 15.80 1.21
CA ALA A 92 5.08 17.09 1.21
C ALA A 92 4.73 17.95 2.43
N PHE A 93 3.51 17.82 2.95
CA PHE A 93 3.03 18.52 4.13
C PHE A 93 3.79 18.05 5.38
N ASP A 94 3.62 16.79 5.77
CA ASP A 94 4.19 16.21 6.99
C ASP A 94 5.72 16.28 6.98
N VAL A 95 6.35 15.90 5.86
CA VAL A 95 7.81 15.95 5.73
C VAL A 95 8.31 17.39 5.86
N GLY A 96 7.58 18.36 5.33
CA GLY A 96 7.89 19.79 5.48
C GLY A 96 7.88 20.24 6.95
N PHE A 97 6.88 19.83 7.72
CA PHE A 97 6.80 20.12 9.16
C PHE A 97 7.90 19.41 9.96
N ILE A 98 8.14 18.13 9.69
CA ILE A 98 9.18 17.35 10.37
C ILE A 98 10.57 17.95 10.13
N ASP A 99 10.90 18.26 8.87
CA ASP A 99 12.18 18.87 8.52
C ASP A 99 12.32 20.28 9.11
N HIS A 100 11.22 21.03 9.22
CA HIS A 100 11.22 22.33 9.89
C HIS A 100 11.55 22.20 11.39
N GLU A 101 10.88 21.30 12.10
CA GLU A 101 11.13 21.06 13.53
C GLU A 101 12.56 20.56 13.77
N PHE A 102 13.08 19.66 12.93
CA PHE A 102 14.48 19.24 12.99
C PHE A 102 15.47 20.39 12.75
N LYS A 103 15.15 21.32 11.85
CA LYS A 103 15.97 22.51 11.60
C LYS A 103 15.97 23.46 12.81
N LEU A 104 14.82 23.70 13.44
CA LEU A 104 14.73 24.50 14.67
C LEU A 104 15.53 23.84 15.80
N LEU A 105 15.39 22.52 15.95
CA LEU A 105 16.10 21.76 16.96
C LEU A 105 17.62 21.81 16.76
N LEU A 106 18.11 21.64 15.53
CA LEU A 106 19.52 21.80 15.19
C LEU A 106 20.05 23.19 15.54
N ALA A 107 19.26 24.24 15.27
CA ALA A 107 19.64 25.60 15.64
C ALA A 107 19.72 25.80 17.17
N ALA A 108 18.86 25.12 17.93
CA ALA A 108 18.80 25.24 19.39
C ALA A 108 19.86 24.38 20.12
N ARG A 109 20.09 23.14 19.67
CA ARG A 109 20.93 22.15 20.39
C ARG A 109 22.27 21.85 19.73
N GLY A 110 22.44 22.18 18.45
CA GLY A 110 23.58 21.71 17.65
C GLY A 110 23.45 20.22 17.30
N GLU A 111 24.53 19.46 17.52
CA GLU A 111 24.58 18.03 17.19
C GLU A 111 23.85 17.15 18.25
N PRO A 112 23.33 15.97 17.89
CA PRO A 112 23.36 15.37 16.55
C PRO A 112 22.29 15.96 15.62
N ARG A 113 22.68 16.16 14.35
CA ARG A 113 21.76 16.55 13.28
C ARG A 113 20.74 15.45 12.99
N LEU A 114 19.46 15.80 13.10
CA LEU A 114 18.34 15.02 12.60
C LEU A 114 17.95 15.53 11.22
N GLY A 115 17.53 14.62 10.33
CA GLY A 115 17.11 14.95 8.97
C GLY A 115 18.20 15.53 8.05
N PRO A 116 17.83 15.95 6.83
CA PRO A 116 16.45 15.96 6.32
C PRO A 116 15.90 14.54 6.12
N VAL A 117 14.59 14.37 6.29
CA VAL A 117 13.92 13.06 6.22
C VAL A 117 14.24 12.35 4.91
N ALA A 118 14.18 13.05 3.78
CA ALA A 118 14.47 12.49 2.45
C ALA A 118 15.92 11.96 2.29
N GLY A 119 16.86 12.38 3.14
CA GLY A 119 18.24 11.89 3.15
C GLY A 119 18.43 10.55 3.86
N HIS A 120 17.46 10.14 4.67
CA HIS A 120 17.57 8.96 5.53
C HIS A 120 16.39 7.99 5.40
N CYS A 121 15.28 8.42 4.81
CA CYS A 121 14.08 7.65 4.61
C CYS A 121 13.64 7.74 3.14
N ARG A 122 13.04 6.67 2.63
CA ARG A 122 12.27 6.75 1.38
C ARG A 122 10.91 7.36 1.68
N ILE A 123 10.38 8.15 0.75
CA ILE A 123 9.08 8.81 0.93
C ILE A 123 8.14 8.29 -0.16
N LEU A 124 7.00 7.75 0.26
CA LEU A 124 5.91 7.33 -0.60
C LEU A 124 4.70 8.19 -0.28
N ASP A 125 4.29 9.01 -1.25
CA ASP A 125 3.09 9.82 -1.16
C ASP A 125 1.88 9.04 -1.67
N THR A 126 1.01 8.64 -0.75
CA THR A 126 -0.18 7.85 -1.08
C THR A 126 -1.23 8.67 -1.82
N LEU A 127 -1.21 10.01 -1.73
CA LEU A 127 -2.11 10.85 -2.52
C LEU A 127 -1.73 10.81 -4.00
N GLN A 128 -0.44 10.83 -4.32
CA GLN A 128 0.05 10.65 -5.69
C GLN A 128 -0.33 9.26 -6.21
N LEU A 129 -0.08 8.22 -5.42
CA LEU A 129 -0.48 6.85 -5.75
C LEU A 129 -2.00 6.73 -6.00
N ALA A 130 -2.81 7.39 -5.17
CA ALA A 130 -4.26 7.40 -5.31
C ALA A 130 -4.72 8.13 -6.58
N ARG A 131 -4.10 9.28 -6.91
CA ARG A 131 -4.36 10.04 -8.14
C ARG A 131 -4.03 9.26 -9.41
N GLU A 132 -2.97 8.47 -9.39
CA GLU A 132 -2.61 7.58 -10.51
C GLU A 132 -3.62 6.45 -10.68
N ARG A 133 -4.09 5.86 -9.56
CA ARG A 133 -5.06 4.75 -9.59
C ARG A 133 -6.49 5.20 -9.91
N HIS A 134 -6.88 6.37 -9.44
CA HIS A 134 -8.23 6.92 -9.56
C HIS A 134 -8.19 8.34 -10.15
N PRO A 135 -7.79 8.47 -11.42
CA PRO A 135 -7.67 9.77 -12.06
C PRO A 135 -9.03 10.48 -12.15
N GLY A 136 -9.03 11.78 -11.88
CA GLY A 136 -10.23 12.63 -11.92
C GLY A 136 -11.21 12.46 -10.75
N GLN A 137 -10.90 11.61 -9.77
CA GLN A 137 -11.78 11.32 -8.63
C GLN A 137 -11.27 11.99 -7.35
N ARG A 138 -12.12 12.05 -6.33
CA ARG A 138 -11.72 12.50 -4.98
C ARG A 138 -10.80 11.44 -4.38
N ASN A 139 -9.61 11.87 -3.97
CA ASN A 139 -8.53 11.01 -3.46
C ASN A 139 -8.09 11.41 -2.04
N ASN A 140 -8.95 12.11 -1.29
CA ASN A 140 -8.72 12.32 0.14
C ASN A 140 -8.99 11.02 0.93
N LEU A 141 -8.49 10.93 2.16
CA LEU A 141 -8.56 9.72 2.97
C LEU A 141 -10.00 9.20 3.10
N ASP A 142 -10.97 10.06 3.42
CA ASP A 142 -12.39 9.67 3.54
C ASP A 142 -12.97 9.08 2.24
N ALA A 143 -12.62 9.64 1.08
CA ALA A 143 -13.08 9.09 -0.20
C ALA A 143 -12.43 7.74 -0.51
N LEU A 144 -11.19 7.53 -0.08
CA LEU A 144 -10.50 6.26 -0.22
C LEU A 144 -11.06 5.20 0.74
N CYS A 145 -11.37 5.55 1.99
CA CYS A 145 -12.02 4.62 2.93
C CYS A 145 -13.33 4.09 2.36
N LYS A 146 -14.19 5.00 1.87
CA LYS A 146 -15.46 4.62 1.22
C LYS A 146 -15.27 3.73 0.00
N ARG A 147 -14.22 3.98 -0.80
CA ARG A 147 -13.94 3.20 -2.01
C ARG A 147 -13.47 1.78 -1.69
N TYR A 148 -12.65 1.64 -0.67
CA TYR A 148 -12.04 0.38 -0.28
C TYR A 148 -12.83 -0.36 0.81
N GLU A 149 -14.04 0.12 1.14
CA GLU A 149 -14.92 -0.45 2.16
C GLU A 149 -14.23 -0.57 3.53
N ILE A 150 -13.37 0.41 3.84
CA ILE A 150 -12.69 0.52 5.13
C ILE A 150 -13.56 1.36 6.06
N ASP A 151 -13.85 0.81 7.24
CA ASP A 151 -14.66 1.48 8.23
C ASP A 151 -13.87 2.62 8.89
N ASN A 152 -14.38 3.84 8.73
CA ASN A 152 -13.90 5.02 9.43
C ASN A 152 -14.99 5.64 10.33
N GLY A 153 -16.04 4.90 10.67
CA GLY A 153 -17.17 5.40 11.47
C GLY A 153 -16.79 5.86 12.89
N HIS A 154 -15.66 5.38 13.42
CA HIS A 154 -15.10 5.81 14.69
C HIS A 154 -14.27 7.11 14.59
N ARG A 155 -13.99 7.60 13.38
CA ARG A 155 -13.24 8.82 13.08
C ARG A 155 -14.17 10.04 13.08
N VAL A 156 -14.52 10.53 14.28
CA VAL A 156 -15.36 11.75 14.43
C VAL A 156 -14.54 13.02 14.15
N LEU A 157 -13.28 13.02 14.58
CA LEU A 157 -12.29 14.07 14.34
C LEU A 157 -11.01 13.43 13.78
N HIS A 158 -10.17 14.25 13.14
CA HIS A 158 -8.83 13.81 12.73
C HIS A 158 -7.97 13.58 13.97
N GLY A 159 -7.13 12.55 13.90
CA GLY A 159 -6.20 12.22 14.96
C GLY A 159 -5.09 11.36 14.38
N ALA A 160 -3.85 11.78 14.56
CA ALA A 160 -2.74 11.31 13.74
C ALA A 160 -2.55 9.78 13.81
N LEU A 161 -2.75 9.16 14.98
CA LEU A 161 -2.60 7.69 15.10
C LEU A 161 -3.71 6.95 14.37
N LEU A 162 -4.95 7.38 14.57
CA LEU A 162 -6.11 6.78 13.91
C LEU A 162 -6.01 6.95 12.38
N ASP A 163 -5.57 8.11 11.93
CA ASP A 163 -5.41 8.42 10.52
C ASP A 163 -4.27 7.61 9.90
N ALA A 164 -3.17 7.40 10.61
CA ALA A 164 -2.11 6.48 10.20
C ALA A 164 -2.58 5.02 10.10
N GLU A 165 -3.42 4.54 11.02
CA GLU A 165 -4.02 3.20 10.99
C GLU A 165 -4.94 3.02 9.76
N ILE A 166 -5.87 3.96 9.56
CA ILE A 166 -6.77 3.98 8.41
C ILE A 166 -5.96 4.08 7.11
N LEU A 167 -4.95 4.95 7.06
CA LEU A 167 -4.07 5.09 5.91
C LEU A 167 -3.33 3.80 5.60
N ALA A 168 -2.91 3.02 6.61
CA ALA A 168 -2.27 1.74 6.39
C ALA A 168 -3.21 0.74 5.74
N GLU A 169 -4.46 0.65 6.19
CA GLU A 169 -5.47 -0.20 5.57
C GLU A 169 -5.74 0.22 4.11
N VAL A 170 -5.93 1.52 3.89
CA VAL A 170 -6.12 2.08 2.54
C VAL A 170 -4.91 1.78 1.66
N TYR A 171 -3.70 2.02 2.16
CA TYR A 171 -2.45 1.74 1.46
C TYR A 171 -2.34 0.25 1.09
N LEU A 172 -2.64 -0.65 2.03
CA LEU A 172 -2.63 -2.08 1.81
C LEU A 172 -3.70 -2.52 0.81
N ALA A 173 -4.89 -1.93 0.82
CA ALA A 173 -5.95 -2.20 -0.16
C ALA A 173 -5.56 -1.68 -1.56
N MET A 174 -5.04 -0.45 -1.64
CA MET A 174 -4.55 0.16 -2.89
C MET A 174 -3.44 -0.66 -3.55
N THR A 175 -2.50 -1.16 -2.76
CA THR A 175 -1.31 -1.88 -3.25
C THR A 175 -1.43 -3.39 -3.18
N GLY A 176 -2.48 -3.90 -2.54
CA GLY A 176 -2.69 -5.33 -2.32
C GLY A 176 -2.97 -6.04 -3.62
N GLY A 177 -3.76 -5.39 -4.49
CA GLY A 177 -4.21 -5.97 -5.74
C GLY A 177 -5.07 -7.21 -5.50
N GLN A 178 -6.15 -7.35 -6.27
CA GLN A 178 -6.67 -8.69 -6.47
C GLN A 178 -5.55 -9.50 -7.17
N THR A 179 -5.20 -10.67 -6.64
CA THR A 179 -4.70 -11.79 -7.46
C THR A 179 -5.81 -12.30 -8.40
N ALA A 180 -6.72 -11.44 -8.84
CA ALA A 180 -7.75 -11.76 -9.82
C ALA A 180 -7.04 -11.87 -11.16
N LEU A 181 -6.67 -13.11 -11.46
CA LEU A 181 -7.03 -13.74 -12.71
C LEU A 181 -6.78 -12.84 -13.92
N THR A 182 -5.51 -12.60 -14.22
CA THR A 182 -5.06 -12.32 -15.59
C THR A 182 -5.21 -13.61 -16.42
N LEU A 183 -6.45 -14.07 -16.55
CA LEU A 183 -6.81 -15.29 -17.28
C LEU A 183 -7.80 -15.03 -18.42
N ASP A 184 -8.37 -13.83 -18.57
CA ASP A 184 -9.31 -13.54 -19.67
C ASP A 184 -9.30 -12.07 -20.14
N ALA A 185 -8.11 -11.52 -20.45
CA ALA A 185 -8.02 -10.22 -21.13
C ALA A 185 -7.26 -10.38 -22.45
N ASP A 186 -7.77 -11.26 -23.32
CA ASP A 186 -7.32 -11.37 -24.70
C ASP A 186 -8.53 -11.46 -25.63
N GLU A 187 -9.38 -10.43 -25.68
CA GLU A 187 -10.17 -10.16 -26.88
C GLU A 187 -10.34 -8.65 -27.14
N SER A 188 -9.82 -8.24 -28.30
CA SER A 188 -10.15 -7.04 -29.07
C SER A 188 -9.69 -5.66 -28.55
N SER A 189 -8.59 -5.15 -29.08
CA SER A 189 -8.64 -4.13 -30.15
C SER A 189 -7.25 -3.65 -30.54
N SER A 190 -7.04 -3.60 -31.85
CA SER A 190 -5.95 -2.91 -32.51
C SER A 190 -6.11 -1.40 -32.38
N SER A 191 -5.22 -0.73 -31.67
CA SER A 191 -4.87 0.67 -31.97
C SER A 191 -3.51 1.01 -31.37
N GLU A 192 -2.63 1.51 -32.24
CA GLU A 192 -1.33 2.06 -31.90
C GLU A 192 -1.49 3.42 -31.21
N ALA A 193 -1.01 3.56 -29.97
CA ALA A 193 -0.51 4.83 -29.45
C ALA A 193 0.34 4.63 -28.17
N MET A 194 1.65 4.83 -28.35
CA MET A 194 2.63 5.35 -27.39
C MET A 194 2.23 5.53 -25.90
N ALA A 195 2.73 4.64 -25.04
CA ALA A 195 3.01 4.93 -23.63
C ALA A 195 4.22 4.10 -23.15
N SER A 196 5.22 4.76 -22.56
CA SER A 196 6.40 4.09 -22.02
C SER A 196 6.06 3.39 -20.70
N GLY A 197 6.09 2.06 -20.70
CA GLY A 197 5.91 1.26 -19.48
C GLY A 197 5.85 -0.22 -19.80
N LEU A 198 6.86 -0.97 -19.34
CA LEU A 198 7.03 -2.42 -19.46
C LEU A 198 7.00 -2.94 -20.91
N SER A 199 8.15 -2.85 -21.60
CA SER A 199 8.37 -3.63 -22.81
C SER A 199 8.18 -5.12 -22.50
N ILE A 200 7.11 -5.73 -23.02
CA ILE A 200 6.88 -7.17 -22.94
C ILE A 200 8.07 -7.85 -23.61
N ARG A 201 8.99 -8.38 -22.80
CA ARG A 201 10.07 -9.21 -23.31
C ARG A 201 9.47 -10.58 -23.63
N ARG A 202 8.90 -10.74 -24.83
CA ARG A 202 8.47 -12.04 -25.33
C ARG A 202 9.69 -12.94 -25.38
N LEU A 203 9.79 -13.85 -24.41
CA LEU A 203 10.76 -14.93 -24.49
C LEU A 203 10.32 -15.81 -25.65
N SER A 204 11.01 -15.69 -26.78
CA SER A 204 10.96 -16.71 -27.82
C SER A 204 11.70 -17.92 -27.25
N LEU A 205 10.97 -18.76 -26.52
CA LEU A 205 11.42 -20.11 -26.26
C LEU A 205 11.48 -20.77 -27.64
N LYS A 206 12.68 -21.07 -28.13
CA LYS A 206 12.83 -22.03 -29.22
C LYS A 206 11.99 -23.24 -28.84
N ALA A 207 11.13 -23.69 -29.74
CA ALA A 207 10.40 -24.93 -29.59
C ALA A 207 11.42 -26.08 -29.49
N GLY A 208 11.97 -26.28 -28.30
CA GLY A 208 12.66 -27.49 -27.95
C GLY A 208 11.62 -28.59 -28.03
N SER A 209 11.98 -29.71 -28.63
CA SER A 209 11.15 -30.92 -28.67
C SER A 209 10.98 -31.43 -27.24
N LEU A 210 10.03 -30.86 -26.50
CA LEU A 210 9.64 -31.36 -25.19
C LEU A 210 9.09 -32.77 -25.41
N ARG A 211 9.68 -33.73 -24.70
CA ARG A 211 9.25 -35.13 -24.81
C ARG A 211 7.88 -35.26 -24.15
N VAL A 212 6.85 -35.44 -24.97
CA VAL A 212 5.50 -35.76 -24.50
C VAL A 212 5.45 -37.25 -24.16
N LEU A 213 5.30 -37.57 -22.87
CA LEU A 213 5.05 -38.94 -22.42
C LEU A 213 3.54 -39.22 -22.51
N ARG A 214 3.17 -40.20 -23.34
CA ARG A 214 1.78 -40.65 -23.46
C ARG A 214 1.48 -41.75 -22.45
N PRO A 215 0.23 -41.83 -21.97
CA PRO A 215 -0.17 -42.91 -21.07
C PRO A 215 0.00 -44.27 -21.76
N ASN A 216 0.50 -45.25 -21.02
CA ASN A 216 0.66 -46.61 -21.49
C ASN A 216 -0.69 -47.37 -21.51
N ALA A 217 -0.72 -48.56 -22.10
CA ALA A 217 -1.96 -49.34 -22.24
C ALA A 217 -2.62 -49.68 -20.89
N THR A 218 -1.82 -49.89 -19.84
CA THR A 218 -2.33 -50.15 -18.49
C THR A 218 -3.00 -48.93 -17.89
N GLU A 219 -2.39 -47.74 -18.04
CA GLU A 219 -2.95 -46.46 -17.58
C GLU A 219 -4.23 -46.11 -18.35
N GLN A 220 -4.28 -46.37 -19.65
CA GLN A 220 -5.48 -46.18 -20.47
C GLN A 220 -6.61 -47.12 -20.03
N ALA A 221 -6.32 -48.40 -19.78
CA ALA A 221 -7.32 -49.35 -19.31
C ALA A 221 -7.86 -48.98 -17.91
N ALA A 222 -6.97 -48.55 -17.00
CA ALA A 222 -7.37 -48.07 -15.67
C ALA A 222 -8.25 -46.82 -15.76
N HIS A 223 -7.93 -45.90 -16.67
CA HIS A 223 -8.74 -44.72 -16.94
C HIS A 223 -10.12 -45.10 -17.47
N GLN A 224 -10.22 -45.99 -18.47
CA GLN A 224 -11.51 -46.46 -19.00
C GLN A 224 -12.37 -47.15 -17.93
N ALA A 225 -11.77 -48.01 -17.10
CA ALA A 225 -12.47 -48.64 -15.99
C ALA A 225 -13.02 -47.61 -14.99
N LYS A 226 -12.28 -46.51 -14.75
CA LYS A 226 -12.74 -45.43 -13.89
C LYS A 226 -13.89 -44.63 -14.50
N LEU A 227 -13.84 -44.34 -15.80
CA LEU A 227 -14.93 -43.69 -16.52
C LEU A 227 -16.20 -44.54 -16.46
N GLU A 228 -16.08 -45.87 -16.59
CA GLU A 228 -17.22 -46.78 -16.51
C GLU A 228 -17.87 -46.79 -15.12
N GLN A 229 -17.08 -46.76 -14.05
CA GLN A 229 -17.61 -46.58 -12.69
C GLN A 229 -18.39 -45.27 -12.54
N ILE A 230 -17.90 -44.19 -13.15
CA ILE A 230 -18.57 -42.88 -13.11
C ILE A 230 -19.89 -42.94 -13.88
N ARG A 231 -19.92 -43.59 -15.05
CA ARG A 231 -21.17 -43.78 -15.82
C ARG A 231 -22.20 -44.58 -15.02
N GLN A 232 -21.78 -45.65 -14.36
CA GLN A 232 -22.66 -46.48 -13.54
C GLN A 232 -23.21 -45.71 -12.32
N ALA A 233 -22.41 -44.82 -11.72
CA ALA A 233 -22.81 -44.07 -10.54
C ALA A 233 -23.65 -42.82 -10.84
N ALA A 234 -23.36 -42.11 -11.94
CA ALA A 234 -23.93 -40.79 -12.25
C ALA A 234 -24.79 -40.75 -13.54
N GLY A 235 -24.91 -41.88 -14.27
CA GLY A 235 -25.68 -41.99 -15.51
C GLY A 235 -25.08 -41.30 -16.74
N SER A 236 -24.06 -40.44 -16.56
CA SER A 236 -23.35 -39.77 -17.65
C SER A 236 -21.90 -39.46 -17.27
N CYS A 237 -21.01 -39.36 -18.27
CA CYS A 237 -19.62 -38.95 -18.08
C CYS A 237 -19.26 -37.81 -19.03
N GLN A 238 -18.84 -36.66 -18.49
CA GLN A 238 -18.48 -35.48 -19.29
C GLN A 238 -17.24 -35.70 -20.17
N TRP A 239 -16.43 -36.72 -19.85
CA TRP A 239 -15.31 -37.14 -20.71
C TRP A 239 -15.81 -37.61 -22.09
N ASP A 240 -17.02 -38.15 -22.18
CA ASP A 240 -17.61 -38.62 -23.45
C ASP A 240 -18.01 -37.45 -24.37
N ALA A 241 -18.20 -36.25 -23.82
CA ALA A 241 -18.49 -35.02 -24.59
C ALA A 241 -17.22 -34.41 -25.20
N LEU A 242 -16.05 -34.76 -24.69
CA LEU A 242 -14.75 -34.43 -25.26
C LEU A 242 -14.46 -35.49 -26.34
N GLY A 243 -15.01 -35.30 -27.55
CA GLY A 243 -14.87 -36.24 -28.66
C GLY A 243 -13.44 -36.78 -28.80
N VAL A 244 -13.33 -38.08 -29.08
CA VAL A 244 -12.05 -38.79 -29.21
C VAL A 244 -11.14 -38.02 -30.18
N VAL A 245 -10.06 -37.43 -29.66
CA VAL A 245 -8.98 -36.89 -30.51
C VAL A 245 -8.18 -38.08 -31.04
N GLU A 246 -8.72 -38.75 -32.05
CA GLU A 246 -8.02 -39.73 -32.86
C GLU A 246 -7.13 -39.00 -33.89
N GLY A 247 -5.86 -39.42 -33.99
CA GLY A 247 -5.03 -39.10 -35.14
C GLY A 247 -3.81 -38.23 -34.90
N ALA A 248 -2.88 -38.67 -34.03
CA ALA A 248 -1.49 -38.30 -34.22
C ALA A 248 -0.98 -39.04 -35.48
N ARG A 249 -0.96 -38.32 -36.61
CA ARG A 249 -0.35 -38.74 -37.88
C ARG A 249 0.96 -39.50 -37.64
N GLU A 250 1.02 -40.70 -38.22
CA GLU A 250 2.28 -41.37 -38.55
C GLU A 250 3.15 -40.39 -39.35
N ALA A 251 4.31 -40.04 -38.80
CA ALA A 251 5.39 -39.44 -39.58
C ALA A 251 6.11 -40.58 -40.32
N ALA A 252 5.73 -40.80 -41.57
CA ALA A 252 6.53 -41.53 -42.53
C ALA A 252 7.41 -40.53 -43.30
N HIS A 253 8.71 -40.88 -43.38
CA HIS A 253 9.83 -40.29 -44.11
C HIS A 253 10.48 -39.00 -43.59
#